data_AF-A0A9X5XN37-F1
#
_entry.id   AF-A0A9X5XN37-F1
#
_cell.length_a   1.000
_cell.length_b   1.000
_cell.length_c   1.000
_cell.angle_alpha   90.00
_cell.angle_beta   90.00
_cell.angle_gamma   90.00
#
_symmetry.space_group_name_H-M   'P 1'
#
loop_
_entity.id
_entity.type
_entity.pdbx_description
1 polymer ?
#
loop_
_entity_poly.entity_id
_entity_poly.type
_entity_poly.pdbx_seq_one_letter_code
_entity_poly.pdbx_strand_id
1 'polypeptide(L)'
;QDDGSETAVELRESDAFVRHAYLPGIMPGQRYGFRVHGRYAPERGQRVNSAKLLLDPYARAISGSIKWGEEVYSYPFGAPDKRNDLDSAPHTMTSVVVNPYFDWGDDRRPRTEYHHTVIYEAHVKGLTMQHPALPEELRGTYAALAHPAIIEHLTELGVTALELMPVHQFVNDHRLVEMGLNNYWGYNTIGFFAPHNTYASWGDRGQQVLEFKSAVRALHEAGIEVIL
;
A
#
# COMPACT_ATOMS: atom_id res chain seq x y z
N GLN A 1 -7.15 6.98 16.42
CA GLN A 1 -7.02 8.44 16.54
C GLN A 1 -5.58 8.86 16.30
N ASP A 2 -5.29 10.16 16.22
CA ASP A 2 -3.92 10.65 15.93
C ASP A 2 -2.92 10.32 17.04
N ASP A 3 -3.39 10.29 18.28
CA ASP A 3 -2.63 9.86 19.47
C ASP A 3 -2.42 8.34 19.57
N GLY A 4 -2.88 7.57 18.58
CA GLY A 4 -2.79 6.10 18.57
C GLY A 4 -3.89 5.38 19.36
N SER A 5 -4.80 6.10 20.01
CA SER A 5 -5.95 5.48 20.69
C SER A 5 -6.94 4.89 19.70
N GLU A 6 -7.65 3.84 20.11
CA GLU A 6 -8.70 3.18 19.32
C GLU A 6 -10.07 3.31 19.98
N THR A 7 -11.10 3.48 19.13
CA THR A 7 -12.50 3.33 19.52
C THR A 7 -13.01 2.05 18.86
N ALA A 8 -13.33 1.03 19.66
CA ALA A 8 -13.85 -0.22 19.15
C ALA A 8 -15.36 -0.13 18.89
N VAL A 9 -15.79 -0.53 17.69
CA VAL A 9 -17.20 -0.70 17.34
C VAL A 9 -17.43 -2.14 16.90
N GLU A 10 -18.40 -2.80 17.54
CA GLU A 10 -18.79 -4.15 17.18
C GLU A 10 -19.60 -4.16 15.88
N LEU A 11 -19.16 -4.93 14.88
CA LEU A 11 -19.92 -5.19 13.66
C LEU A 11 -20.98 -6.27 13.94
N ARG A 12 -22.17 -5.82 14.34
CA ARG A 12 -23.30 -6.69 14.71
C ARG A 12 -24.09 -7.22 13.53
N GLU A 13 -24.21 -6.40 12.49
CA GLU A 13 -24.97 -6.75 11.29
C GLU A 13 -24.16 -7.67 10.39
N SER A 14 -24.85 -8.62 9.75
CA SER A 14 -24.24 -9.61 8.87
C SER A 14 -25.23 -10.02 7.80
N ASP A 15 -24.81 -9.89 6.54
CA ASP A 15 -25.51 -10.47 5.40
C ASP A 15 -24.71 -11.67 4.89
N ALA A 16 -25.29 -12.87 5.05
CA ALA A 16 -24.60 -14.14 4.86
C ALA A 16 -23.27 -14.20 5.65
N PHE A 17 -22.13 -14.15 4.96
CA PHE A 17 -20.79 -14.23 5.55
C PHE A 17 -20.06 -12.87 5.57
N VAL A 18 -20.76 -11.77 5.29
CA VAL A 18 -20.19 -10.42 5.25
C VAL A 18 -20.72 -9.62 6.44
N ARG A 19 -19.83 -9.29 7.37
CA ARG A 19 -20.13 -8.35 8.47
C ARG A 19 -20.01 -6.92 7.97
N HIS A 20 -20.93 -6.06 8.38
CA HIS A 20 -20.93 -4.66 7.98
C HIS A 20 -21.47 -3.74 9.09
N ALA A 21 -21.19 -2.45 8.94
CA ALA A 21 -21.79 -1.38 9.73
C ALA A 21 -21.63 -0.06 8.96
N TYR A 22 -22.49 0.92 9.28
CA TYR A 22 -22.33 2.29 8.84
C TYR A 22 -22.03 3.17 10.06
N LEU A 23 -20.93 3.94 10.00
CA LEU A 23 -20.48 4.81 11.07
C LEU A 23 -20.63 6.28 10.64
N PRO A 24 -21.64 7.00 11.14
CA PRO A 24 -21.83 8.41 10.81
C PRO A 24 -20.64 9.28 11.25
N GLY A 25 -20.26 10.25 10.43
CA GLY A 25 -19.19 11.21 10.75
C GLY A 25 -17.77 10.73 10.43
N ILE A 26 -17.61 9.52 9.90
CA ILE A 26 -16.31 9.06 9.38
C ILE A 26 -16.04 9.71 8.02
N MET A 27 -14.86 10.33 7.91
CA MET A 27 -14.41 11.04 6.71
C MET A 27 -13.14 10.40 6.12
N PRO A 28 -12.81 10.67 4.84
CA PRO A 28 -11.52 10.28 4.26
C PRO A 28 -10.34 10.73 5.13
N GLY A 29 -9.31 9.87 5.19
CA GLY A 29 -8.15 10.02 6.08
C GLY A 29 -8.31 9.30 7.43
N GLN A 30 -9.51 8.81 7.77
CA GLN A 30 -9.72 8.02 8.97
C GLN A 30 -8.95 6.70 8.90
N ARG A 31 -8.13 6.45 9.92
CA ARG A 31 -7.44 5.16 10.14
C ARG A 31 -8.37 4.17 10.83
N TYR A 32 -8.33 2.91 10.40
CA TYR A 32 -9.10 1.82 10.98
C TYR A 32 -8.37 0.47 10.80
N GLY A 33 -8.89 -0.56 11.45
CA GLY A 33 -8.50 -1.95 11.32
C GLY A 33 -9.55 -2.85 11.96
N PHE A 34 -9.35 -4.15 11.89
CA PHE A 34 -10.29 -5.13 12.44
C PHE A 34 -9.64 -5.94 13.55
N ARG A 35 -10.42 -6.24 14.60
CA ARG A 35 -10.10 -7.25 15.61
C ARG A 35 -11.13 -8.37 15.48
N VAL A 36 -10.66 -9.59 15.25
CA VAL A 36 -11.54 -10.74 15.03
C VAL A 36 -11.52 -11.64 16.25
N HIS A 37 -12.70 -11.94 16.78
CA HIS A 37 -12.89 -12.86 17.90
C HIS A 37 -13.28 -14.25 17.39
N GLY A 38 -12.76 -15.29 18.03
CA GLY A 38 -13.02 -16.67 17.62
C GLY A 38 -12.14 -17.67 18.34
N ARG A 39 -12.16 -18.91 17.86
CA ARG A 39 -11.35 -20.00 18.44
C ARG A 39 -9.89 -19.89 18.00
N TYR A 40 -9.01 -20.17 18.94
CA TYR A 40 -7.58 -20.36 18.71
C TYR A 40 -7.26 -21.85 18.93
N ALA A 41 -7.10 -22.57 17.83
CA ALA A 41 -6.77 -24.00 17.75
C ALA A 41 -5.79 -24.21 16.57
N PRO A 42 -4.49 -23.89 16.75
CA PRO A 42 -3.47 -23.95 15.69
C PRO A 42 -3.37 -25.31 15.01
N GLU A 43 -3.60 -26.39 15.75
CA GLU A 43 -3.61 -27.78 15.26
C GLU A 43 -4.73 -28.07 14.25
N ARG A 44 -5.75 -27.20 14.21
CA ARG A 44 -6.86 -27.22 13.24
C ARG A 44 -6.78 -26.06 12.24
N GLY A 45 -5.67 -25.32 12.22
CA GLY A 45 -5.49 -24.12 11.40
C GLY A 45 -6.25 -22.87 11.88
N GLN A 46 -6.97 -22.93 13.01
CA GLN A 46 -7.74 -21.81 13.54
C GLN A 46 -6.83 -20.90 14.37
N ARG A 47 -6.46 -19.73 13.82
CA ARG A 47 -5.53 -18.79 14.47
C ARG A 47 -6.17 -17.44 14.80
N VAL A 48 -7.45 -17.44 15.14
CA VAL A 48 -8.19 -16.20 15.43
C VAL A 48 -7.68 -15.56 16.72
N ASN A 49 -7.27 -14.30 16.65
CA ASN A 49 -6.70 -13.59 17.79
C ASN A 49 -7.07 -12.10 17.74
N SER A 50 -7.93 -11.66 18.67
CA SER A 50 -8.41 -10.28 18.76
C SER A 50 -7.38 -9.30 19.31
N ALA A 51 -6.30 -9.78 19.95
CA ALA A 51 -5.19 -8.91 20.35
C ALA A 51 -4.40 -8.38 19.14
N LYS A 52 -4.57 -9.00 17.96
CA LYS A 52 -3.91 -8.57 16.73
C LYS A 52 -4.85 -7.67 15.92
N LEU A 53 -4.40 -6.45 15.66
CA LEU A 53 -5.06 -5.53 14.74
C LEU A 53 -4.78 -5.98 13.31
N LEU A 54 -5.84 -6.28 12.56
CA LEU A 54 -5.79 -6.73 11.19
C LEU A 54 -6.10 -5.57 10.24
N LEU A 55 -5.44 -5.57 9.10
CA LEU A 55 -5.79 -4.70 7.98
C LEU A 55 -7.08 -5.18 7.33
N ASP A 56 -7.85 -4.24 6.79
CA ASP A 56 -8.89 -4.57 5.82
C ASP A 56 -8.24 -5.09 4.53
N PRO A 57 -8.53 -6.34 4.10
CA PRO A 57 -8.02 -6.86 2.83
C PRO A 57 -8.49 -6.06 1.60
N TYR A 58 -9.54 -5.25 1.72
CA TYR A 58 -10.05 -4.33 0.70
C TYR A 58 -9.56 -2.87 0.87
N ALA A 59 -8.65 -2.61 1.81
CA ALA A 59 -8.11 -1.28 2.02
C ALA A 59 -7.52 -0.70 0.73
N ARG A 60 -7.93 0.53 0.40
CA ARG A 60 -7.41 1.28 -0.76
C ARG A 60 -6.17 2.11 -0.43
N ALA A 61 -5.89 2.30 0.84
CA ALA A 61 -4.71 2.95 1.36
C ALA A 61 -4.35 2.34 2.71
N ILE A 62 -3.04 2.26 2.97
CA ILE A 62 -2.47 1.70 4.20
C ILE A 62 -1.45 2.72 4.74
N SER A 63 -1.52 3.01 6.03
CA SER A 63 -0.69 4.00 6.73
C SER A 63 0.20 3.31 7.77
N GLY A 64 1.40 3.87 7.95
CA GLY A 64 2.40 3.41 8.91
C GLY A 64 3.33 2.31 8.40
N SER A 65 4.02 1.67 9.34
CA SER A 65 4.98 0.59 9.08
C SER A 65 4.90 -0.46 10.19
N ILE A 66 5.47 -1.64 9.94
CA ILE A 66 5.56 -2.70 10.93
C ILE A 66 6.80 -2.50 11.78
N LYS A 67 6.63 -2.53 13.10
CA LYS A 67 7.70 -2.71 14.07
C LYS A 67 7.72 -4.17 14.48
N TRP A 68 8.70 -4.91 13.96
CA TRP A 68 8.79 -6.34 14.22
C TRP A 68 9.09 -6.63 15.69
N GLY A 69 8.40 -7.63 16.22
CA GLY A 69 8.40 -8.07 17.61
C GLY A 69 7.34 -9.14 17.82
N GLU A 70 7.31 -9.79 18.98
CA GLU A 70 6.30 -10.82 19.26
C GLU A 70 4.86 -10.27 19.18
N GLU A 71 4.67 -8.97 19.41
CA GLU A 71 3.39 -8.26 19.37
C GLU A 71 2.65 -8.48 18.05
N VAL A 72 3.35 -8.57 16.92
CA VAL A 72 2.72 -8.76 15.59
C VAL A 72 2.56 -10.24 15.21
N TYR A 73 2.93 -11.18 16.10
CA TYR A 73 2.74 -12.62 15.90
C TYR A 73 1.61 -13.16 16.76
N SER A 74 0.83 -14.10 16.21
CA SER A 74 -0.28 -14.75 16.93
C SER A 74 0.18 -15.71 18.04
N TYR A 75 1.49 -15.95 18.16
CA TYR A 75 2.13 -16.85 19.10
C TYR A 75 3.46 -16.26 19.63
N PRO A 76 3.92 -16.60 20.85
CA PRO A 76 5.26 -16.27 21.33
C PRO A 76 6.32 -17.12 20.62
N PHE A 77 7.49 -16.57 20.28
CA PHE A 77 8.52 -17.25 19.48
C PHE A 77 8.99 -18.56 20.11
N GLY A 78 9.08 -18.64 21.44
CA GLY A 78 9.43 -19.87 22.17
C GLY A 78 8.29 -20.85 22.39
N ALA A 79 7.05 -20.52 22.01
CA ALA A 79 5.86 -21.33 22.27
C ALA A 79 4.82 -21.22 21.13
N PRO A 80 5.09 -21.79 19.94
CA PRO A 80 4.28 -21.60 18.72
C PRO A 80 2.83 -22.12 18.81
N ASP A 81 2.56 -23.01 19.76
CA ASP A 81 1.22 -23.57 20.02
C ASP A 81 0.39 -22.71 20.99
N LYS A 82 1.00 -21.71 21.63
CA LYS A 82 0.31 -20.81 22.57
C LYS A 82 -0.16 -19.55 21.88
N ARG A 83 -1.33 -19.06 22.28
CA ARG A 83 -1.83 -17.75 21.84
C ARG A 83 -1.02 -16.63 22.49
N ASN A 84 -0.62 -15.65 21.70
CA ASN A 84 0.00 -14.43 22.19
C ASN A 84 -1.03 -13.29 22.30
N ASP A 85 -1.29 -12.81 23.51
CA ASP A 85 -2.29 -11.78 23.81
C ASP A 85 -1.70 -10.35 23.87
N LEU A 86 -0.43 -10.15 23.52
CA LEU A 86 0.15 -8.82 23.36
C LEU A 86 -0.57 -8.03 22.26
N ASP A 87 -0.86 -6.75 22.50
CA ASP A 87 -1.55 -5.90 21.53
C ASP A 87 -0.61 -5.48 20.40
N SER A 88 -1.05 -5.70 19.16
CA SER A 88 -0.25 -5.38 17.97
C SER A 88 -0.50 -3.98 17.42
N ALA A 89 -1.55 -3.27 17.86
CA ALA A 89 -1.95 -2.00 17.25
C ALA A 89 -0.82 -0.94 17.19
N PRO A 90 0.01 -0.75 18.23
CA PRO A 90 1.14 0.20 18.17
C PRO A 90 2.31 -0.22 17.26
N HIS A 91 2.29 -1.46 16.78
CA HIS A 91 3.40 -2.13 16.09
C HIS A 91 3.09 -2.50 14.64
N THR A 92 1.88 -2.23 14.16
CA THR A 92 1.44 -2.61 12.82
C THR A 92 0.86 -1.42 12.05
N MET A 93 0.55 -1.66 10.78
CA MET A 93 -0.08 -0.69 9.89
C MET A 93 -1.58 -0.59 10.13
N THR A 94 -2.18 0.48 9.62
CA THR A 94 -3.64 0.68 9.64
C THR A 94 -4.18 0.89 8.24
N SER A 95 -5.40 0.43 8.00
CA SER A 95 -6.15 0.75 6.79
C SER A 95 -6.67 2.17 6.86
N VAL A 96 -6.85 2.83 5.71
CA VAL A 96 -7.29 4.22 5.63
C VAL A 96 -8.53 4.32 4.75
N VAL A 97 -9.55 5.03 5.24
CA VAL A 97 -10.71 5.44 4.44
C VAL A 97 -10.26 6.48 3.43
N VAL A 98 -10.52 6.24 2.14
CA VAL A 98 -10.10 7.16 1.06
C VAL A 98 -11.31 7.81 0.39
N ASN A 99 -11.08 8.99 -0.18
CA ASN A 99 -12.01 9.55 -1.16
C ASN A 99 -11.70 8.92 -2.54
N PRO A 100 -12.64 8.21 -3.18
CA PRO A 100 -12.38 7.65 -4.51
C PRO A 100 -12.30 8.71 -5.62
N TYR A 101 -12.86 9.90 -5.40
CA TYR A 101 -12.91 10.98 -6.39
C TYR A 101 -11.50 11.42 -6.81
N PHE A 102 -11.31 11.56 -8.12
CA PHE A 102 -10.13 12.13 -8.74
C PHE A 102 -10.55 12.72 -10.09
N ASP A 103 -10.11 13.94 -10.38
CA ASP A 103 -10.41 14.59 -11.65
C ASP A 103 -9.41 14.14 -12.72
N TRP A 104 -9.85 13.24 -13.59
CA TRP A 104 -9.07 12.73 -14.70
C TRP A 104 -8.98 13.72 -15.87
N GLY A 105 -9.77 14.80 -15.90
CA GLY A 105 -9.84 15.72 -17.03
C GLY A 105 -10.14 14.98 -18.34
N ASP A 106 -9.29 15.19 -19.35
CA ASP A 106 -9.40 14.57 -20.68
C ASP A 106 -8.62 13.26 -20.83
N ASP A 107 -8.20 12.62 -19.73
CA ASP A 107 -7.43 11.37 -19.76
C ASP A 107 -8.09 10.30 -20.64
N ARG A 108 -7.27 9.69 -21.49
CA ARG A 108 -7.65 8.54 -22.31
C ARG A 108 -6.49 7.56 -22.32
N ARG A 109 -6.83 6.27 -22.25
CA ARG A 109 -5.84 5.19 -22.40
C ARG A 109 -5.12 5.35 -23.76
N PRO A 110 -3.78 5.37 -23.80
CA PRO A 110 -3.04 5.50 -25.05
C PRO A 110 -3.38 4.41 -26.09
N ARG A 111 -3.54 3.15 -25.64
CA ARG A 111 -3.89 2.00 -26.49
C ARG A 111 -2.91 1.79 -27.64
N THR A 112 -1.63 1.78 -27.31
CA THR A 112 -0.57 1.46 -28.26
C THR A 112 -0.80 0.04 -28.81
N GLU A 113 -0.79 -0.11 -30.13
CA GLU A 113 -0.94 -1.43 -30.74
C GLU A 113 0.23 -2.33 -30.31
N TYR A 114 -0.06 -3.57 -29.91
CA TYR A 114 0.93 -4.43 -29.25
C TYR A 114 2.22 -4.65 -30.06
N HIS A 115 2.15 -4.63 -31.40
CA HIS A 115 3.31 -4.78 -32.27
C HIS A 115 4.17 -3.50 -32.40
N HIS A 116 3.68 -2.37 -31.91
CA HIS A 116 4.41 -1.12 -31.74
C HIS A 116 4.87 -0.91 -30.29
N THR A 117 4.51 -1.79 -29.36
CA THR A 117 4.83 -1.62 -27.94
C THR A 117 6.31 -1.84 -27.66
N VAL A 118 6.93 -0.86 -26.97
CA VAL A 118 8.25 -0.96 -26.36
C VAL A 118 8.09 -0.81 -24.86
N ILE A 119 8.32 -1.91 -24.14
CA ILE A 119 8.18 -1.97 -22.67
C ILE A 119 9.48 -1.53 -22.01
N TYR A 120 9.36 -0.67 -21.00
CA TYR A 120 10.43 -0.25 -20.12
C TYR A 120 10.09 -0.68 -18.69
N GLU A 121 10.73 -1.76 -18.20
CA GLU A 121 10.57 -2.20 -16.80
C GLU A 121 11.37 -1.26 -15.88
N ALA A 122 10.70 -0.74 -14.84
CA ALA A 122 11.33 0.17 -13.89
C ALA A 122 10.85 -0.02 -12.46
N HIS A 123 11.78 0.20 -11.54
CA HIS A 123 11.46 0.34 -10.12
C HIS A 123 11.14 1.81 -9.81
N VAL A 124 9.96 2.11 -9.24
CA VAL A 124 9.52 3.48 -8.89
C VAL A 124 10.62 4.27 -8.17
N LYS A 125 11.15 3.70 -7.08
CA LYS A 125 12.29 4.27 -6.34
C LYS A 125 13.55 4.40 -7.18
N GLY A 126 14.04 3.28 -7.73
CA GLY A 126 15.34 3.23 -8.41
C GLY A 126 15.45 4.11 -9.65
N LEU A 127 14.36 4.27 -10.40
CA LEU A 127 14.32 5.07 -11.62
C LEU A 127 14.73 6.53 -11.38
N THR A 128 14.35 7.09 -10.23
CA THR A 128 14.42 8.53 -10.00
C THR A 128 15.22 8.93 -8.77
N MET A 129 15.63 7.99 -7.90
CA MET A 129 16.28 8.28 -6.62
C MET A 129 17.55 9.14 -6.73
N GLN A 130 18.33 8.99 -7.81
CA GLN A 130 19.57 9.75 -8.03
C GLN A 130 19.45 10.79 -9.15
N HIS A 131 18.25 11.09 -9.63
CA HIS A 131 18.06 11.97 -10.77
C HIS A 131 18.35 13.44 -10.40
N PRO A 132 19.35 14.10 -11.01
CA PRO A 132 19.84 15.40 -10.55
C PRO A 132 18.85 16.54 -10.79
N ALA A 133 18.00 16.43 -11.81
CA ALA A 133 16.99 17.45 -12.14
C ALA A 133 15.75 17.39 -11.25
N LEU A 134 15.61 16.38 -10.38
CA LEU A 134 14.47 16.28 -9.47
C LEU A 134 14.79 16.92 -8.12
N PRO A 135 13.83 17.66 -7.52
CA PRO A 135 13.86 18.02 -6.11
C PRO A 135 14.00 16.77 -5.23
N GLU A 136 14.79 16.87 -4.16
CA GLU A 136 15.14 15.72 -3.30
C GLU A 136 13.90 15.03 -2.72
N GLU A 137 12.88 15.82 -2.37
CA GLU A 137 11.62 15.36 -1.79
C GLU A 137 10.73 14.53 -2.73
N LEU A 138 10.96 14.62 -4.05
CA LEU A 138 10.22 13.83 -5.04
C LEU A 138 10.98 12.56 -5.47
N ARG A 139 12.28 12.49 -5.20
CA ARG A 139 13.12 11.41 -5.72
C ARG A 139 12.67 10.04 -5.19
N GLY A 140 12.45 9.13 -6.11
CA GLY A 140 12.01 7.77 -5.82
C GLY A 140 10.54 7.62 -5.41
N THR A 141 9.70 8.60 -5.73
CA THR A 141 8.25 8.56 -5.45
C THR A 141 7.41 8.49 -6.71
N TYR A 142 6.10 8.26 -6.57
CA TYR A 142 5.15 8.30 -7.68
C TYR A 142 5.10 9.70 -8.31
N ALA A 143 5.19 10.77 -7.52
CA ALA A 143 5.21 12.14 -8.04
C ALA A 143 6.41 12.39 -8.98
N ALA A 144 7.56 11.74 -8.77
CA ALA A 144 8.68 11.84 -9.70
C ALA A 144 8.39 11.23 -11.08
N LEU A 145 7.55 10.19 -11.17
CA LEU A 145 7.16 9.61 -12.46
C LEU A 145 6.36 10.61 -13.31
N ALA A 146 5.63 11.52 -12.67
CA ALA A 146 4.88 12.59 -13.33
C ALA A 146 5.76 13.80 -13.70
N HIS A 147 7.02 13.84 -13.25
CA HIS A 147 7.86 15.02 -13.40
C HIS A 147 8.32 15.18 -14.87
N PRO A 148 8.31 16.40 -15.45
CA PRO A 148 8.66 16.63 -16.84
C PRO A 148 9.98 16.00 -17.27
N ALA A 149 11.03 16.10 -16.44
CA ALA A 149 12.34 15.49 -16.73
C ALA A 149 12.30 13.96 -16.93
N ILE A 150 11.42 13.26 -16.21
CA ILE A 150 11.28 11.79 -16.35
C ILE A 150 10.44 11.46 -17.58
N ILE A 151 9.35 12.21 -17.81
CA ILE A 151 8.51 12.04 -19.00
C ILE A 151 9.32 12.32 -20.28
N GLU A 152 10.10 13.39 -20.30
CA GLU A 152 10.99 13.75 -21.41
C GLU A 152 11.99 12.62 -21.67
N HIS A 153 12.66 12.12 -20.62
CA HIS A 153 13.59 10.99 -20.75
C HIS A 153 12.93 9.75 -21.38
N LEU A 154 11.75 9.35 -20.90
CA LEU A 154 11.02 8.19 -21.43
C LEU A 154 10.59 8.42 -22.89
N THR A 155 10.11 9.63 -23.20
CA THR A 155 9.66 10.01 -24.54
C THR A 155 10.82 10.05 -25.54
N GLU A 156 11.95 10.63 -25.16
CA GLU A 156 13.18 10.67 -25.97
C GLU A 156 13.76 9.27 -26.23
N LEU A 157 13.67 8.39 -25.23
CA LEU A 157 14.07 6.98 -25.38
C LEU A 157 13.15 6.22 -26.36
N GLY A 158 11.93 6.71 -26.59
CA GLY A 158 10.96 6.11 -27.50
C GLY A 158 10.17 4.94 -26.89
N VAL A 159 10.06 4.89 -25.55
CA VAL A 159 9.27 3.85 -24.87
C VAL A 159 7.78 4.16 -25.01
N THR A 160 6.95 3.12 -25.07
CA THR A 160 5.49 3.29 -25.19
C THR A 160 4.75 2.80 -23.96
N ALA A 161 5.36 1.95 -23.15
CA ALA A 161 4.77 1.40 -21.94
C ALA A 161 5.82 1.34 -20.81
N LEU A 162 5.47 1.89 -19.65
CA LEU A 162 6.23 1.78 -18.41
C LEU A 162 5.65 0.63 -17.58
N GLU A 163 6.43 -0.43 -17.40
CA GLU A 163 6.09 -1.55 -16.52
C GLU A 163 6.72 -1.33 -15.15
N LEU A 164 5.89 -1.15 -14.13
CA LEU A 164 6.35 -0.89 -12.78
C LEU A 164 6.54 -2.19 -12.02
N MET A 165 7.69 -2.33 -11.37
CA MET A 165 7.87 -3.33 -10.31
C MET A 165 6.80 -3.15 -9.21
N PRO A 166 6.50 -4.19 -8.39
CA PRO A 166 5.36 -4.22 -7.49
C PRO A 166 5.06 -2.91 -6.73
N VAL A 167 3.89 -2.34 -7.03
CA VAL A 167 3.38 -1.13 -6.36
C VAL A 167 2.26 -1.44 -5.37
N HIS A 168 1.80 -2.68 -5.25
CA HIS A 168 0.87 -3.06 -4.18
C HIS A 168 1.55 -2.91 -2.81
N GLN A 169 0.80 -2.55 -1.77
CA GLN A 169 1.37 -2.44 -0.43
C GLN A 169 2.02 -3.76 -0.02
N PHE A 170 3.32 -3.72 0.24
CA PHE A 170 4.11 -4.85 0.73
C PHE A 170 4.72 -4.56 2.10
N VAL A 171 5.36 -5.58 2.66
CA VAL A 171 6.10 -5.52 3.92
C VAL A 171 7.56 -5.89 3.73
N ASN A 172 8.42 -5.35 4.59
CA ASN A 172 9.79 -5.84 4.74
C ASN A 172 9.76 -7.06 5.66
N ASP A 173 10.18 -8.22 5.18
CA ASP A 173 10.22 -9.45 5.99
C ASP A 173 11.00 -9.27 7.29
N HIS A 174 10.51 -9.88 8.37
CA HIS A 174 11.14 -9.79 9.69
C HIS A 174 12.64 -10.14 9.64
N ARG A 175 12.98 -11.24 8.97
CA ARG A 175 14.38 -11.67 8.79
C ARG A 175 15.24 -10.61 8.09
N LEU A 176 14.71 -9.92 7.06
CA LEU A 176 15.46 -8.87 6.37
C LEU A 176 15.73 -7.70 7.31
N VAL A 177 14.72 -7.30 8.08
CA VAL A 177 14.85 -6.21 9.05
C VAL A 177 15.87 -6.55 10.15
N GLU A 178 15.89 -7.79 10.66
CA GLU A 178 16.91 -8.26 11.61
C GLU A 178 18.34 -8.18 11.03
N MET A 179 18.48 -8.38 9.72
CA MET A 179 19.75 -8.26 9.00
C MET A 179 20.10 -6.81 8.62
N GLY A 180 19.27 -5.82 8.98
CA GLY A 180 19.44 -4.43 8.55
C GLY A 180 19.17 -4.19 7.06
N LEU A 181 18.45 -5.10 6.41
CA LEU A 181 18.07 -5.06 5.01
C LEU A 181 16.59 -4.68 4.84
N ASN A 182 16.20 -4.36 3.60
CA ASN A 182 14.82 -4.06 3.22
C ASN A 182 14.42 -4.87 1.98
N ASN A 183 13.12 -5.14 1.84
CA ASN A 183 12.56 -5.67 0.62
C ASN A 183 12.47 -4.53 -0.40
N TYR A 184 13.48 -4.45 -1.28
CA TYR A 184 13.53 -3.41 -2.30
C TYR A 184 12.48 -3.65 -3.38
N TRP A 185 12.43 -4.85 -3.96
CA TRP A 185 11.57 -5.17 -5.11
C TRP A 185 10.07 -5.21 -4.81
N GLY A 186 9.67 -5.49 -3.57
CA GLY A 186 8.26 -5.42 -3.17
C GLY A 186 7.40 -6.66 -3.46
N TYR A 187 8.00 -7.79 -3.86
CA TYR A 187 7.32 -9.09 -4.05
C TYR A 187 6.91 -9.78 -2.73
N ASN A 188 6.19 -9.05 -1.87
CA ASN A 188 5.63 -9.55 -0.60
C ASN A 188 4.38 -8.75 -0.21
N THR A 189 3.35 -8.83 -1.06
CA THR A 189 2.13 -8.02 -0.96
C THR A 189 1.28 -8.40 0.25
N ILE A 190 0.85 -7.38 1.00
CA ILE A 190 -0.12 -7.48 2.09
C ILE A 190 -1.44 -6.74 1.79
N GLY A 191 -1.42 -5.77 0.86
CA GLY A 191 -2.61 -5.00 0.45
C GLY A 191 -2.72 -4.87 -1.06
N PHE A 192 -3.55 -5.71 -1.68
CA PHE A 192 -3.70 -5.79 -3.14
C PHE A 192 -4.39 -4.58 -3.78
N PHE A 193 -5.09 -3.76 -2.99
CA PHE A 193 -5.83 -2.60 -3.50
C PHE A 193 -5.23 -1.25 -3.10
N ALA A 194 -4.11 -1.27 -2.36
CA ALA A 194 -3.44 -0.09 -1.86
C ALA A 194 -2.08 0.07 -2.55
N PRO A 195 -1.77 1.24 -3.13
CA PRO A 195 -0.42 1.57 -3.55
C PRO A 195 0.54 1.57 -2.36
N HIS A 196 1.78 1.15 -2.57
CA HIS A 196 2.79 1.07 -1.53
C HIS A 196 3.11 2.46 -0.99
N ASN A 197 2.92 2.62 0.32
CA ASN A 197 2.97 3.91 0.99
C ASN A 197 4.35 4.57 1.00
N THR A 198 5.44 3.80 0.99
CA THR A 198 6.80 4.39 1.01
C THR A 198 7.25 4.99 -0.32
N TYR A 199 6.49 4.75 -1.39
CA TYR A 199 6.70 5.38 -2.70
C TYR A 199 5.88 6.66 -2.86
N ALA A 200 5.13 7.11 -1.85
CA ALA A 200 4.41 8.37 -1.89
C ALA A 200 5.18 9.48 -1.16
N SER A 201 5.21 10.68 -1.75
CA SER A 201 5.76 11.90 -1.18
C SER A 201 4.71 12.74 -0.45
N TRP A 202 3.44 12.65 -0.82
CA TRP A 202 2.38 13.53 -0.31
C TRP A 202 1.79 13.10 1.04
N GLY A 203 2.17 11.92 1.55
CA GLY A 203 1.69 11.33 2.79
C GLY A 203 1.07 9.95 2.61
N ASP A 204 0.63 9.36 3.72
CA ASP A 204 0.19 7.96 3.78
C ASP A 204 -1.28 7.78 4.21
N ARG A 205 -2.03 8.88 4.37
CA ARG A 205 -3.45 8.90 4.77
C ARG A 205 -4.41 8.93 3.58
N GLY A 206 -4.04 8.27 2.49
CA GLY A 206 -4.80 8.22 1.25
C GLY A 206 -4.16 9.03 0.12
N GLN A 207 -3.18 9.88 0.42
CA GLN A 207 -2.47 10.67 -0.59
C GLN A 207 -1.69 9.78 -1.56
N GLN A 208 -1.20 8.61 -1.14
CA GLN A 208 -0.56 7.64 -2.03
C GLN A 208 -1.45 7.21 -3.21
N VAL A 209 -2.77 7.19 -3.02
CA VAL A 209 -3.72 6.89 -4.10
C VAL A 209 -3.83 8.04 -5.09
N LEU A 210 -3.88 9.27 -4.58
CA LEU A 210 -3.96 10.48 -5.42
C LEU A 210 -2.66 10.66 -6.20
N GLU A 211 -1.51 10.50 -5.55
CA GLU A 211 -0.20 10.64 -6.18
C GLU A 211 0.01 9.61 -7.28
N PHE A 212 -0.38 8.35 -7.05
CA PHE A 212 -0.32 7.31 -8.07
C PHE A 212 -1.24 7.62 -9.27
N LYS A 213 -2.47 8.09 -9.04
CA LYS A 213 -3.38 8.50 -10.12
C LYS A 213 -2.83 9.68 -10.92
N SER A 214 -2.23 10.67 -10.25
CA SER A 214 -1.57 11.81 -10.91
C SER A 214 -0.40 11.36 -11.80
N ALA A 215 0.40 10.40 -11.34
CA ALA A 215 1.48 9.81 -12.15
C ALA A 215 0.95 9.12 -13.40
N VAL A 216 -0.08 8.27 -13.26
CA VAL A 216 -0.71 7.59 -14.40
C VAL A 216 -1.27 8.58 -15.40
N ARG A 217 -2.00 9.61 -14.93
CA ARG A 217 -2.55 10.66 -15.79
C ARG A 217 -1.45 11.40 -16.58
N ALA A 218 -0.36 11.79 -15.92
CA ALA A 218 0.74 12.50 -16.59
C ALA A 218 1.44 11.63 -17.64
N LEU A 219 1.63 10.33 -17.35
CA LEU A 219 2.19 9.37 -18.31
C LEU A 219 1.26 9.18 -19.52
N HIS A 220 -0.05 9.06 -19.29
CA HIS A 220 -1.03 8.98 -20.38
C HIS A 220 -1.10 10.25 -21.24
N GLU A 221 -1.00 11.44 -20.63
CA GLU A 221 -0.93 12.72 -21.35
C GLU A 221 0.29 12.77 -22.29
N ALA A 222 1.38 12.08 -21.94
CA ALA A 222 2.56 11.89 -22.78
C ALA A 222 2.47 10.69 -23.75
N GLY A 223 1.35 9.96 -23.77
CA GLY A 223 1.16 8.79 -24.62
C GLY A 223 1.83 7.50 -24.13
N ILE A 224 2.27 7.47 -22.86
CA ILE A 224 2.94 6.31 -22.26
C ILE A 224 1.92 5.48 -21.47
N GLU A 225 1.81 4.20 -21.80
CA GLU A 225 0.98 3.24 -21.06
C GLU A 225 1.62 2.84 -19.73
N VAL A 226 0.80 2.42 -18.76
CA VAL A 226 1.29 1.94 -17.45
C VAL A 226 0.86 0.49 -17.24
N ILE A 227 1.83 -0.37 -16.94
CA ILE A 227 1.65 -1.79 -16.64
C ILE A 227 2.11 -2.04 -15.19
N LEU A 228 1.39 -2.88 -14.45
CA LEU A 228 1.64 -3.25 -13.05
C LEU A 228 1.74 -4.77 -12.88
#